data_AF-A0A9E6V4V4-F1
#
_entry.id   AF-A0A9E6V4V4-F1
#
_cell.length_a   1.000
_cell.length_b   1.000
_cell.length_c   1.000
_cell.angle_alpha   90.00
_cell.angle_beta   90.00
_cell.angle_gamma   90.00
#
_symmetry.space_group_name_H-M   'P 1'
#
loop_
_entity.id
_entity.type
_entity.pdbx_description
1 polymer ?
#
loop_
_entity_poly.entity_id
_entity_poly.type
_entity_poly.pdbx_seq_one_letter_code
_entity_poly.pdbx_strand_id
1 'polypeptide(L)' 'MNSARRPNGRCAEIDLAALERNLRRIRASLPPHIRYVAVVKADAYGHGLPQVAARLMHAGA' A
#
# COMPACT_ATOMS: atom_id res chain seq x y z
N MET A 1 -10.61 -12.02 15.34
CA MET A 1 -10.88 -10.94 16.31
C MET A 1 -9.54 -10.44 16.83
N ASN A 2 -8.99 -9.36 16.27
CA ASN A 2 -7.90 -8.63 16.93
C ASN A 2 -8.36 -7.18 17.00
N SER A 3 -8.88 -6.79 18.15
CA SER A 3 -9.37 -5.43 18.36
C SER A 3 -8.13 -4.55 18.56
N ALA A 4 -7.55 -4.09 17.45
CA ALA A 4 -6.50 -3.08 17.48
C ALA A 4 -7.05 -1.88 18.26
N ARG A 5 -6.49 -1.66 19.45
CA ARG A 5 -6.83 -0.55 20.33
C ARG A 5 -6.75 0.73 19.49
N ARG A 6 -7.90 1.39 19.28
CA ARG A 6 -7.93 2.66 18.55
C ARG A 6 -7.03 3.64 19.30
N PRO A 7 -6.13 4.35 18.60
CA PRO A 7 -5.26 5.32 19.24
C PRO A 7 -6.11 6.41 19.92
N ASN A 8 -5.77 6.75 21.16
CA ASN A 8 -6.38 7.90 21.85
C ASN A 8 -5.78 9.18 21.23
N GLY A 9 -6.39 9.69 20.15
CA GLY A 9 -5.90 10.87 19.43
C GLY A 9 -6.41 10.94 17.99
N ARG A 10 -5.87 11.88 17.20
CA ARG A 10 -6.13 11.96 15.76
C ARG A 10 -5.42 10.81 15.05
N CYS A 11 -6.14 10.11 14.19
CA CYS A 11 -5.58 9.04 13.38
C CYS A 11 -6.09 9.09 11.95
N ALA A 12 -5.32 8.46 11.06
CA ALA A 12 -5.74 8.12 9.71
C ALA A 12 -5.66 6.60 9.58
N GLU A 13 -6.70 5.98 9.04
CA GLU A 13 -6.73 4.56 8.74
C GLU A 13 -6.34 4.34 7.28
N ILE A 14 -5.42 3.39 7.05
CA ILE A 14 -4.94 3.08 5.71
C ILE A 14 -5.53 1.76 5.25
N ASP A 15 -6.30 1.79 4.17
CA ASP A 15 -6.87 0.59 3.54
C ASP A 15 -5.82 -0.09 2.63
N LEU A 16 -5.16 -1.11 3.17
CA LEU A 16 -4.19 -1.93 2.44
C LEU A 16 -4.82 -2.78 1.33
N ALA A 17 -6.12 -3.09 1.40
CA ALA A 17 -6.82 -3.79 0.33
C ALA A 17 -7.14 -2.85 -0.85
N ALA A 18 -7.42 -1.57 -0.58
CA ALA A 18 -7.47 -0.55 -1.62
C ALA A 18 -6.14 -0.40 -2.35
N LEU A 19 -5.02 -0.34 -1.60
CA LEU A 19 -3.68 -0.27 -2.17
C LEU A 19 -3.41 -1.44 -3.14
N GLU A 20 -3.76 -2.66 -2.75
CA GLU A 20 -3.57 -3.87 -3.55
C GLU A 20 -4.43 -3.88 -4.82
N ARG A 21 -5.70 -3.46 -4.71
CA ARG A 21 -6.59 -3.30 -5.87
C ARG A 21 -6.06 -2.27 -6.86
N ASN A 22 -5.52 -1.16 -6.36
CA ASN A 22 -4.95 -0.10 -7.19
C ASN A 22 -3.73 -0.61 -7.95
N LEU A 23 -2.81 -1.30 -7.26
CA LEU A 23 -1.65 -1.91 -7.92
C LEU A 23 -2.05 -2.87 -9.03
N ARG A 24 -3.00 -3.78 -8.77
CA ARG A 24 -3.49 -4.72 -9.79
C ARG A 24 -4.07 -4.02 -11.01
N ARG A 25 -4.88 -2.97 -10.82
CA ARG A 25 -5.45 -2.20 -11.93
C ARG A 25 -4.39 -1.52 -12.76
N ILE A 26 -3.40 -0.88 -12.12
CA ILE A 26 -2.29 -0.23 -12.83
C ILE A 26 -1.51 -1.28 -13.62
N ARG A 27 -1.13 -2.39 -13.01
CA ARG A 27 -0.41 -3.47 -13.71
C ARG A 27 -1.18 -4.07 -14.88
N ALA A 28 -2.49 -4.30 -14.72
CA ALA A 28 -3.33 -4.83 -15.79
C ALA A 28 -3.46 -3.85 -16.97
N SER A 29 -3.27 -2.55 -16.74
CA SER A 29 -3.29 -1.53 -17.78
C SER A 29 -1.95 -1.35 -18.52
N LEU A 30 -0.86 -1.92 -17.99
CA LEU A 30 0.48 -1.79 -18.58
C LEU A 30 0.76 -2.98 -19.52
N PRO A 31 1.45 -2.75 -20.66
CA PRO A 31 1.96 -3.83 -21.49
C PRO A 31 2.92 -4.76 -20.71
N PRO A 32 2.97 -6.06 -21.03
CA PRO A 32 3.76 -7.04 -20.27
C PRO A 32 5.26 -6.75 -20.17
N HIS A 33 5.83 -6.00 -21.11
CA HIS A 33 7.25 -5.66 -21.15
C HIS A 33 7.63 -4.46 -20.27
N ILE A 34 6.65 -3.74 -19.73
CA ILE A 34 6.91 -2.57 -18.89
C ILE A 34 7.16 -3.01 -17.44
N ARG A 35 8.28 -2.54 -16.88
CA ARG A 35 8.58 -2.68 -15.46
C ARG A 35 7.84 -1.62 -14.66
N TYR A 36 7.31 -2.02 -13.52
CA TYR A 36 6.64 -1.15 -12.55
C TYR A 36 7.57 -0.89 -11.36
N VAL A 37 7.48 0.30 -10.78
CA VAL A 37 8.18 0.66 -9.53
C VAL A 37 7.20 1.40 -8.62
N ALA A 38 6.91 0.85 -7.44
CA ALA A 38 6.18 1.57 -6.42
C ALA A 38 7.08 2.58 -5.70
N VAL A 39 6.75 3.87 -5.80
CA VAL A 39 7.49 4.92 -5.10
C VAL A 39 6.91 5.08 -3.69
N VAL A 40 7.74 4.90 -2.66
CA VAL A 40 7.32 4.97 -1.24
C VAL A 40 8.07 6.04 -0.44
N LYS A 41 8.42 7.15 -1.10
CA LYS A 41 9.11 8.28 -0.45
C LYS A 41 8.27 8.90 0.68
N ALA A 42 8.94 9.60 1.60
CA ALA A 42 8.31 10.29 2.73
C ALA A 42 7.38 9.39 3.56
N ASP A 43 7.91 8.26 4.05
CA ASP A 43 7.16 7.28 4.84
C ASP A 43 5.91 6.75 4.12
N ALA A 44 6.08 6.37 2.85
CA ALA A 44 4.98 6.04 1.93
C ALA A 44 3.93 7.17 1.83
N TYR A 45 4.36 8.41 1.61
CA TYR A 45 3.50 9.60 1.58
C TYR A 45 2.68 9.79 2.86
N GLY A 46 3.25 9.46 4.02
CA GLY A 46 2.57 9.55 5.32
C GLY A 46 1.58 8.42 5.62
N HIS A 47 1.56 7.35 4.82
CA HIS A 47 0.70 6.18 5.05
C HIS A 47 1.35 5.12 5.96
N GLY A 48 2.61 5.30 6.35
CA GLY A 48 3.37 4.35 7.15
C GLY A 48 4.13 3.34 6.27
N LEU A 49 5.45 3.49 6.21
CA LEU A 49 6.31 2.74 5.31
C LEU A 49 6.31 1.22 5.55
N PRO A 50 6.46 0.70 6.78
CA PRO A 50 6.65 -0.75 6.97
C PRO A 50 5.47 -1.58 6.45
N GLN A 51 4.25 -1.16 6.77
CA GLN A 51 3.03 -1.87 6.38
C GLN A 51 2.75 -1.73 4.88
N VAL A 52 2.94 -0.53 4.33
CA VAL A 52 2.75 -0.25 2.91
C VAL A 52 3.77 -0.99 2.06
N ALA A 53 5.06 -0.93 2.41
CA ALA A 53 6.13 -1.61 1.68
C ALA A 53 5.92 -3.14 1.70
N ALA A 54 5.64 -3.73 2.86
CA ALA A 54 5.38 -5.16 2.97
C ALA A 54 4.18 -5.59 2.09
N ARG A 55 3.08 -4.82 2.13
CA ARG A 55 1.90 -5.11 1.30
C ARG A 55 2.19 -4.99 -0.20
N LEU A 56 2.94 -3.97 -0.61
CA LEU A 56 3.34 -3.78 -2.01
C LEU A 56 4.20 -4.94 -2.51
N MET A 57 5.20 -5.37 -1.74
CA MET A 57 6.05 -6.52 -2.08
C MET A 57 5.22 -7.81 -2.19
N HIS A 58 4.30 -8.06 -1.26
CA HIS A 58 3.40 -9.22 -1.32
C HIS A 58 2.48 -9.18 -2.56
N ALA A 59 2.09 -7.99 -2.99
CA ALA A 59 1.25 -7.78 -4.17
C ALA A 59 2.06 -7.73 -5.50
N GLY A 60 3.37 -7.95 -5.42
CA GLY A 60 4.29 -8.07 -6.55
C GLY A 60 4.78 -6.74 -7.13
N ALA A 61 4.68 -5.64 -6.38
CA ALA A 61 5.22 -4.34 -6.78
C ALA A 61 6.74 -4.38 -7.02
#